data_AF-A0A424MY32-F1
#
_entry.id   AF-A0A424MY32-F1
#
_cell.length_a   1.000
_cell.length_b   1.000
_cell.length_c   1.000
_cell.angle_alpha   90.00
_cell.angle_beta   90.00
_cell.angle_gamma   90.00
#
_symmetry.space_group_name_H-M   'P 1'
#
loop_
_entity.id
_entity.type
_entity.pdbx_description
1 polymer ?
#
loop_
_entity_poly.entity_id
_entity_poly.type
_entity_poly.pdbx_seq_one_letter_code
_entity_poly.pdbx_strand_id
1 'polypeptide(L)'
;MRRKLIQLHLYVAAFFLPMLVAMAVSGGLYLTGNKGSTARTPIEITAPKALSVSSQTLEADVRAFLKANQIDHDFEYLKVSGSTLMTRPTSRTYYEIKTSVDADQLSRVEPDWIKVLVE
;
A
#
# COMPACT_ATOMS: atom_id res chain seq x y z
N MET A 1 -23.68 43.49 5.39
CA MET A 1 -23.74 42.10 4.90
C MET A 1 -22.47 41.65 4.16
N ARG A 2 -21.94 42.43 3.20
CA ARG A 2 -20.70 42.10 2.45
C ARG A 2 -19.50 41.62 3.28
N ARG A 3 -19.15 42.32 4.36
CA ARG A 3 -18.01 41.95 5.24
C ARG A 3 -18.16 40.56 5.86
N LYS A 4 -19.37 40.18 6.29
CA LYS A 4 -19.63 38.85 6.87
C LYS A 4 -19.46 37.74 5.83
N LEU A 5 -19.90 37.98 4.59
CA LEU A 5 -19.72 37.04 3.48
C LEU A 5 -18.24 36.85 3.11
N ILE A 6 -17.46 37.93 3.11
CA ILE A 6 -16.01 37.86 2.86
C ILE A 6 -15.31 37.06 3.97
N GLN A 7 -15.65 37.32 5.24
CA GLN A 7 -15.07 36.58 6.37
C GLN A 7 -15.42 35.09 6.31
N LEU A 8 -16.68 34.75 5.98
CA LEU A 8 -17.08 33.36 5.79
C LEU A 8 -16.27 32.67 4.68
N HIS A 9 -16.12 33.32 3.51
CA HIS A 9 -15.30 32.78 2.43
C HIS A 9 -13.84 32.55 2.87
N LEU A 10 -13.24 33.51 3.57
CA LEU A 10 -11.87 33.39 4.06
C LEU A 10 -11.71 32.24 5.08
N TYR A 11 -12.68 32.03 5.97
CA TYR A 11 -12.63 30.89 6.90
C TYR A 11 -12.75 29.56 6.17
N VAL A 12 -13.64 29.46 5.19
CA VAL A 12 -13.78 28.26 4.35
C VAL A 12 -12.49 28.02 3.55
N ALA A 13 -11.92 29.06 2.95
CA ALA A 13 -10.66 28.97 2.22
C ALA A 13 -9.49 28.55 3.13
N ALA A 14 -9.38 29.13 4.33
CA ALA A 14 -8.36 28.77 5.31
C ALA A 14 -8.50 27.32 5.78
N PHE A 15 -9.74 26.82 5.91
CA PHE A 15 -9.99 25.41 6.24
C PHE A 15 -9.52 24.46 5.13
N PHE A 16 -9.71 24.82 3.86
CA PHE A 16 -9.28 23.99 2.72
C PHE A 16 -7.80 24.15 2.34
N LEU A 17 -7.14 25.22 2.77
CA LEU A 17 -5.74 25.52 2.42
C LEU A 17 -4.77 24.36 2.74
N PRO A 18 -4.80 23.71 3.92
CA PRO A 18 -3.90 22.59 4.22
C PRO A 18 -4.07 21.42 3.25
N MET A 19 -5.31 21.13 2.82
CA MET A 19 -5.61 20.06 1.87
C MET A 19 -5.05 20.38 0.48
N LEU A 20 -5.21 21.62 0.03
CA LEU A 20 -4.66 22.09 -1.25
C LEU A 20 -3.11 22.05 -1.25
N VAL A 21 -2.49 22.45 -0.16
CA VAL A 21 -1.02 22.38 0.00
C VAL A 21 -0.54 20.94 -0.01
N ALA A 22 -1.19 20.03 0.74
CA ALA A 22 -0.83 18.62 0.77
C ALA A 22 -0.95 17.97 -0.63
N MET A 23 -2.03 18.28 -1.35
CA MET A 23 -2.26 17.80 -2.72
C MET A 23 -1.19 18.32 -3.69
N ALA A 24 -0.86 19.61 -3.63
CA ALA A 24 0.17 20.22 -4.49
C ALA A 24 1.56 19.64 -4.21
N VAL A 25 1.90 19.40 -2.95
CA VAL A 25 3.18 18.79 -2.55
C VAL A 25 3.25 17.33 -3.01
N SER A 26 2.19 16.54 -2.80
CA SER A 26 2.11 15.14 -3.26
C SER A 26 2.30 15.04 -4.79
N GLY A 27 1.53 15.81 -5.56
CA GLY A 27 1.65 15.84 -7.02
C GLY A 27 3.02 16.34 -7.49
N GLY A 28 3.58 17.36 -6.83
CA GLY A 28 4.92 17.85 -7.11
C GLY A 28 6.02 16.81 -6.88
N LEU A 29 5.95 16.09 -5.76
CA LEU A 29 6.86 14.97 -5.46
C LEU A 29 6.77 13.88 -6.53
N TYR A 30 5.57 13.51 -6.95
CA TYR A 30 5.37 12.53 -8.02
C TYR A 30 6.01 12.95 -9.35
N LEU A 31 5.77 14.20 -9.79
CA LEU A 31 6.26 14.72 -11.07
C LEU A 31 7.78 14.93 -11.08
N THR A 32 8.36 15.27 -9.93
CA THR A 32 9.82 15.39 -9.77
C THR A 32 10.52 14.03 -9.61
N GLY A 33 9.76 12.93 -9.61
CA GLY A 33 10.30 11.56 -9.48
C GLY A 33 10.57 11.13 -8.04
N ASN A 34 10.26 11.96 -7.04
CA ASN A 34 10.39 11.67 -5.62
C ASN A 34 9.20 10.82 -5.14
N LYS A 35 9.26 9.50 -5.36
CA LYS A 35 8.16 8.55 -5.06
C LYS A 35 8.20 7.93 -3.66
N GLY A 36 9.14 8.35 -2.82
CA GLY A 36 9.44 7.69 -1.55
C GLY A 36 10.13 6.33 -1.73
N SER A 37 10.37 5.65 -0.62
CA SER A 37 11.02 4.35 -0.55
C SER A 37 10.17 3.32 0.18
N THR A 38 10.52 2.05 0.00
CA THR A 38 9.92 0.93 0.71
C THR A 38 11.01 0.08 1.34
N ALA A 39 10.95 -0.14 2.64
CA ALA A 39 11.81 -1.10 3.32
C ALA A 39 11.27 -2.52 3.10
N ARG A 40 12.07 -3.39 2.49
CA ARG A 40 11.71 -4.80 2.28
C ARG A 40 12.50 -5.67 3.25
N THR A 41 11.77 -6.43 4.06
CA THR A 41 12.36 -7.39 5.01
C THR A 41 11.91 -8.80 4.63
N PRO A 42 12.85 -9.71 4.27
CA PRO A 42 12.49 -11.09 3.97
C PRO A 42 12.01 -11.78 5.25
N ILE A 43 10.99 -12.62 5.12
CA ILE A 43 10.47 -13.45 6.21
C ILE A 43 10.66 -14.91 5.81
N GLU A 44 11.26 -15.67 6.72
CA GLU A 44 11.41 -17.12 6.57
C GLU A 44 10.05 -17.80 6.51
N ILE A 45 9.86 -18.66 5.52
CA ILE A 45 8.63 -19.42 5.35
C ILE A 45 8.70 -20.65 6.25
N THR A 46 7.82 -20.71 7.24
CA THR A 46 7.70 -21.85 8.14
C THR A 46 6.81 -22.94 7.54
N ALA A 47 5.83 -22.56 6.72
CA ALA A 47 4.88 -23.48 6.10
C ALA A 47 4.78 -23.20 4.59
N PRO A 48 5.54 -23.92 3.74
CA PRO A 48 5.46 -23.76 2.29
C PRO A 48 4.10 -24.25 1.79
N LYS A 49 3.45 -23.46 0.93
CA LYS A 49 2.20 -23.81 0.26
C LYS A 49 2.27 -23.35 -1.19
N ALA A 50 2.06 -24.26 -2.13
CA ALA A 50 1.98 -23.91 -3.54
C ALA A 50 0.76 -23.02 -3.81
N LEU A 51 0.99 -21.74 -4.15
CA LEU A 51 -0.06 -20.79 -4.51
C LEU A 51 -0.33 -20.84 -6.01
N SER A 52 -1.57 -21.12 -6.40
CA SER A 52 -1.99 -21.12 -7.81
C SER A 52 -2.57 -19.76 -8.21
N VAL A 53 -1.78 -18.99 -8.96
CA VAL A 53 -2.10 -17.61 -9.37
C VAL A 53 -3.38 -17.50 -10.22
N SER A 54 -3.77 -18.56 -10.91
CA SER A 54 -4.99 -18.59 -11.75
C SER A 54 -6.25 -19.06 -11.01
N SER A 55 -6.15 -19.40 -9.73
CA SER A 55 -7.29 -19.90 -8.96
C SER A 55 -8.25 -18.79 -8.58
N GLN A 56 -9.56 -19.06 -8.66
CA GLN A 56 -10.60 -18.19 -8.09
C GLN A 56 -10.53 -18.11 -6.56
N THR A 57 -9.83 -19.04 -5.91
CA THR A 57 -9.66 -19.10 -4.44
C THR A 57 -8.36 -18.44 -3.96
N LEU A 58 -7.57 -17.83 -4.85
CA LEU A 58 -6.23 -17.33 -4.55
C LEU A 58 -6.18 -16.44 -3.30
N GLU A 59 -7.16 -15.56 -3.11
CA GLU A 59 -7.17 -14.67 -1.95
C GLU A 59 -7.34 -15.43 -0.62
N ALA A 60 -8.26 -16.40 -0.59
CA ALA A 60 -8.44 -17.26 0.57
C ALA A 60 -7.18 -18.11 0.82
N ASP A 61 -6.54 -18.57 -0.25
CA ASP A 61 -5.32 -19.35 -0.17
C ASP A 61 -4.13 -18.55 0.39
N VAL A 62 -3.98 -17.29 -0.01
CA VAL A 62 -2.97 -16.38 0.53
C VAL A 62 -3.26 -16.00 1.97
N ARG A 63 -4.52 -15.76 2.36
CA ARG A 63 -4.89 -15.54 3.78
C ARG A 63 -4.51 -16.74 4.64
N ALA A 64 -4.80 -17.95 4.17
CA ALA A 64 -4.41 -19.17 4.85
C ALA A 64 -2.88 -19.33 4.91
N PHE A 65 -2.16 -18.99 3.85
CA PHE A 65 -0.70 -19.01 3.80
C PHE A 65 -0.07 -18.03 4.80
N LEU A 66 -0.55 -16.79 4.87
CA LEU A 66 -0.06 -15.80 5.85
C LEU A 66 -0.32 -16.26 7.28
N LYS A 67 -1.54 -16.77 7.57
CA LYS A 67 -1.86 -17.34 8.89
C LYS A 67 -1.00 -18.55 9.26
N ALA A 68 -0.72 -19.44 8.31
CA ALA A 68 0.16 -20.59 8.52
C ALA A 68 1.60 -20.18 8.86
N ASN A 69 2.04 -19.02 8.36
CA ASN A 69 3.32 -18.40 8.68
C ASN A 69 3.25 -17.43 9.87
N GLN A 70 2.21 -17.54 10.72
CA GLN A 70 2.02 -16.74 11.94
C GLN A 70 1.90 -15.23 11.69
N ILE A 71 1.52 -14.84 10.49
CA ILE A 71 1.30 -13.44 10.11
C ILE A 71 -0.20 -13.17 10.14
N ASP A 72 -0.64 -12.45 11.17
CA ASP A 72 -1.99 -11.91 11.22
C ASP A 72 -2.02 -10.59 10.44
N HIS A 73 -2.43 -10.68 9.17
CA HIS A 73 -2.52 -9.53 8.28
C HIS A 73 -3.81 -9.56 7.48
N ASP A 74 -4.53 -8.45 7.52
CA ASP A 74 -5.72 -8.24 6.71
C ASP A 74 -5.42 -7.33 5.51
N PHE A 75 -5.90 -7.76 4.35
CA PHE A 75 -5.74 -7.07 3.07
C PHE A 75 -7.09 -7.00 2.37
N GLU A 76 -7.31 -5.98 1.56
CA GLU A 76 -8.57 -5.77 0.84
C GLU A 76 -8.66 -6.66 -0.40
N TYR A 77 -7.59 -6.66 -1.19
CA TYR A 77 -7.48 -7.47 -2.40
C TYR A 77 -6.01 -7.83 -2.67
N LEU A 78 -5.80 -8.80 -3.55
CA LEU A 78 -4.48 -9.14 -4.06
C LEU A 78 -4.24 -8.54 -5.44
N LYS A 79 -3.09 -7.88 -5.59
CA LYS A 79 -2.57 -7.49 -6.89
C LYS A 79 -1.61 -8.55 -7.39
N VAL A 80 -1.94 -9.16 -8.52
CA VAL A 80 -1.10 -10.12 -9.23
C VAL A 80 -0.28 -9.38 -10.29
N SER A 81 1.04 -9.55 -10.28
CA SER A 81 1.95 -9.04 -11.30
C SER A 81 2.91 -10.16 -11.72
N GLY A 82 2.52 -10.92 -12.75
CA GLY A 82 3.26 -12.10 -13.20
C GLY A 82 3.33 -13.15 -12.09
N SER A 83 4.54 -13.42 -11.60
CA SER A 83 4.81 -14.34 -10.48
C SER A 83 4.88 -13.65 -9.11
N THR A 84 4.55 -12.37 -9.03
CA THR A 84 4.55 -11.62 -7.76
C THR A 84 3.14 -11.31 -7.33
N LEU A 85 2.81 -11.70 -6.10
CA LEU A 85 1.55 -11.41 -5.42
C LEU A 85 1.81 -10.32 -4.38
N MET A 86 0.99 -9.27 -4.40
CA MET A 86 1.10 -8.16 -3.45
C MET A 86 -0.24 -7.95 -2.77
N THR A 87 -0.23 -7.95 -1.44
CA THR A 87 -1.40 -7.55 -0.64
C THR A 87 -1.59 -6.03 -0.71
N ARG A 88 -2.85 -5.57 -0.69
CA ARG A 88 -3.24 -4.16 -0.76
C ARG A 88 -4.14 -3.79 0.43
N PRO A 89 -4.12 -2.54 0.91
CA PRO A 89 -3.47 -1.35 0.32
C PRO A 89 -1.97 -1.23 0.65
N THR A 90 -1.26 -0.48 -0.20
CA THR A 90 0.19 -0.16 -0.10
C THR A 90 0.49 1.13 0.65
N SER A 91 -0.54 1.86 1.07
CA SER A 91 -0.43 2.99 1.99
C SER A 91 -0.12 2.57 3.44
N ARG A 92 -0.05 1.27 3.71
CA ARG A 92 0.37 0.67 4.99
C ARG A 92 1.30 -0.51 4.74
N THR A 93 1.86 -1.08 5.81
CA THR A 93 2.65 -2.31 5.71
C THR A 93 1.88 -3.39 4.95
N TYR A 94 2.49 -3.93 3.92
CA TYR A 94 1.93 -4.99 3.08
C TYR A 94 2.95 -6.10 2.88
N TYR A 95 2.47 -7.24 2.40
CA TYR A 95 3.27 -8.42 2.12
C TYR A 95 3.34 -8.67 0.61
N GLU A 96 4.54 -9.01 0.17
CA GLU A 96 4.90 -9.42 -1.19
C GLU A 96 5.31 -10.89 -1.15
N ILE A 97 4.68 -11.70 -2.00
CA ILE A 97 4.98 -13.12 -2.17
C ILE A 97 5.45 -13.30 -3.60
N LYS A 98 6.70 -13.72 -3.78
CA LYS A 98 7.24 -14.08 -5.10
C LYS A 98 7.21 -15.59 -5.23
N THR A 99 6.39 -16.09 -6.15
CA THR A 99 6.35 -17.51 -6.47
C THR A 99 7.48 -17.83 -7.44
N SER A 100 8.42 -18.70 -7.04
CA SER A 100 9.53 -19.18 -7.88
C SER A 100 9.43 -20.69 -8.07
N VAL A 101 10.22 -21.24 -9.00
CA VAL A 101 10.24 -22.68 -9.31
C VAL A 101 10.80 -23.51 -8.14
N ASP A 102 11.74 -22.94 -7.38
CA ASP A 102 12.43 -23.65 -6.29
C ASP A 102 11.83 -23.39 -4.90
N ALA A 103 11.59 -22.12 -4.56
CA ALA A 103 11.01 -21.72 -3.28
C ALA A 103 10.29 -20.39 -3.40
N ASP A 104 9.12 -20.28 -2.78
CA ASP A 104 8.42 -19.02 -2.62
C ASP A 104 9.23 -18.09 -1.71
N GLN A 105 9.20 -16.78 -1.97
CA GLN A 105 9.80 -15.78 -1.09
C GLN A 105 8.71 -14.89 -0.50
N LEU A 106 8.68 -14.78 0.82
CA LEU A 106 7.80 -13.87 1.53
C LEU A 106 8.59 -12.66 2.00
N SER A 107 8.07 -11.46 1.76
CA SER A 107 8.69 -10.22 2.21
C SER A 107 7.64 -9.29 2.80
N ARG A 108 7.96 -8.71 3.95
CA ARG A 108 7.22 -7.61 4.55
C ARG A 108 7.75 -6.30 4.02
N VAL A 109 6.84 -5.48 3.51
CA VAL A 109 7.14 -4.23 2.83
C VAL A 109 6.52 -3.07 3.59
N GLU A 110 7.36 -2.15 4.06
CA GLU A 110 6.96 -0.96 4.80
C GLU A 110 7.20 0.29 3.95
N PRO A 111 6.14 1.01 3.54
CA PRO A 111 6.27 2.29 2.84
C PRO A 111 6.73 3.39 3.80
N ASP A 112 7.55 4.32 3.32
CA ASP A 112 7.81 5.56 4.05
C ASP A 112 6.65 6.56 3.91
N TRP A 113 6.69 7.63 4.69
CA TRP A 113 5.63 8.65 4.69
C TRP A 113 5.49 9.36 3.34
N ILE A 114 6.57 9.48 2.55
CA ILE A 114 6.54 10.06 1.20
C ILE A 114 5.76 9.14 0.27
N LYS A 115 6.02 7.83 0.34
CA LYS A 115 5.34 6.81 -0.42
C LYS A 115 3.85 6.77 -0.11
N VAL A 116 3.49 6.87 1.16
CA VAL A 116 2.09 6.96 1.62
C VAL A 116 1.39 8.23 1.11
N LEU A 117 2.11 9.35 1.03
CA LEU A 117 1.56 10.63 0.55
C LEU A 117 1.33 10.66 -0.97
N VAL A 118 2.16 9.94 -1.73
CA VAL A 118 2.19 9.95 -3.20
C VAL A 118 1.25 8.90 -3.82
N GLU A 119 0.89 7.86 -3.08
CA GLU A 119 0.06 6.73 -3.56
C GLU A 119 -1.44 6.96 -3.33
#